data_AF-V6A739-F1
#
_entry.id   AF-V6A739-F1
#
_cell.length_a   1.000
_cell.length_b   1.000
_cell.length_c   1.000
_cell.angle_alpha   90.00
_cell.angle_beta   90.00
_cell.angle_gamma   90.00
#
_symmetry.space_group_name_H-M   'P 1'
#
loop_
_entity.id
_entity.type
_entity.pdbx_description
1 polymer ?
#
loop_
_entity_poly.entity_id
_entity_poly.type
_entity_poly.pdbx_seq_one_letter_code
_entity_poly.pdbx_strand_id
1 'polypeptide(L)'
;AQMVREVASKTNDLAGDGTTTSTVLAQAIIREGAKAVAAGMNPMDLKRGIDKAVGVVVEELKKNSKKMTSPEEIAQVGTISSNGEREIGEMISSAMQKVGSEGVITVEEAKGLHTELDVVEGMQFDRGYISPYFVTNPEKMTADLDAPYILIHEKKLSSLQPMLPLLESVVQSGRPLMIIAEDVDGEALATLVVNKLRGGLKIAAVKAPGFGDRRKAMLEDIAILTGGQVISEDIGIKLESVTLDMLGRAKKVHIEKENTTIV
;
A
#
# COMPACT_ATOMS: atom_id res chain seq x y z
N ALA A 1 -12.35 25.65 3.75
CA ALA A 1 -12.69 24.24 4.09
C ALA A 1 -11.82 23.26 3.31
N GLN A 2 -11.88 23.22 1.97
CA GLN A 2 -11.11 22.26 1.15
C GLN A 2 -9.60 22.26 1.43
N MET A 3 -8.97 23.44 1.55
CA MET A 3 -7.53 23.52 1.87
C MET A 3 -7.17 22.91 3.23
N VAL A 4 -8.02 23.06 4.26
CA VAL A 4 -7.77 22.48 5.59
C VAL A 4 -7.98 20.97 5.56
N ARG A 5 -8.98 20.50 4.79
CA ARG A 5 -9.20 19.07 4.55
C ARG A 5 -7.99 18.43 3.88
N GLU A 6 -7.37 19.11 2.92
CA GLU A 6 -6.15 18.63 2.26
C GLU A 6 -4.98 18.51 3.23
N VAL A 7 -4.82 19.47 4.15
CA VAL A 7 -3.80 19.40 5.22
C VAL A 7 -4.04 18.17 6.10
N ALA A 8 -5.28 17.96 6.56
CA ALA A 8 -5.61 16.82 7.41
C ALA A 8 -5.39 15.48 6.69
N SER A 9 -5.80 15.38 5.42
CA SER A 9 -5.58 14.18 4.60
C SER A 9 -4.10 13.87 4.45
N LYS A 10 -3.28 14.88 4.10
CA LYS A 10 -1.82 14.70 3.97
C LYS A 10 -1.16 14.29 5.28
N THR A 11 -1.64 14.80 6.43
CA THR A 11 -1.15 14.34 7.74
C THR A 11 -1.48 12.87 7.96
N ASN A 12 -2.70 12.44 7.64
CA ASN A 12 -3.11 11.04 7.76
C ASN A 12 -2.26 10.13 6.87
N ASP A 13 -2.04 10.53 5.62
CA ASP A 13 -1.28 9.72 4.66
C ASP A 13 0.18 9.53 5.09
N LEU A 14 0.77 10.52 5.78
CA LEU A 14 2.18 10.48 6.21
C LEU A 14 2.38 9.87 7.60
N ALA A 15 1.43 10.05 8.52
CA ALA A 15 1.60 9.70 9.93
C ALA A 15 0.60 8.63 10.43
N GLY A 16 -0.47 8.35 9.70
CA GLY A 16 -1.51 7.39 10.07
C GLY A 16 -2.53 7.87 11.13
N ASP A 17 -2.30 9.01 11.78
CA ASP A 17 -3.18 9.62 12.77
C ASP A 17 -2.97 11.15 12.82
N GLY A 18 -3.80 11.89 13.58
CA GLY A 18 -3.61 13.30 13.90
C GLY A 18 -4.42 14.27 13.04
N THR A 19 -5.39 13.78 12.28
CA THR A 19 -6.29 14.60 11.43
C THR A 19 -7.03 15.68 12.20
N THR A 20 -7.50 15.36 13.41
CA THR A 20 -8.18 16.33 14.28
C THR A 20 -7.21 17.39 14.78
N THR A 21 -6.03 16.97 15.26
CA THR A 21 -4.99 17.87 15.78
C THR A 21 -4.50 18.83 14.71
N SER A 22 -4.23 18.34 13.49
CA SER A 22 -3.79 19.17 12.37
C SER A 22 -4.87 20.19 11.96
N THR A 23 -6.15 19.79 11.99
CA THR A 23 -7.29 20.68 11.69
C THR A 23 -7.40 21.81 12.71
N VAL A 24 -7.32 21.51 14.01
CA VAL A 24 -7.42 22.51 15.09
C VAL A 24 -6.24 23.46 15.07
N LEU A 25 -5.01 22.95 14.88
CA LEU A 25 -3.81 23.79 14.77
C LEU A 25 -3.87 24.69 13.53
N ALA A 26 -4.26 24.15 12.38
CA ALA A 26 -4.44 24.95 11.17
C ALA A 26 -5.47 26.07 11.38
N GLN A 27 -6.60 25.76 12.02
CA GLN A 27 -7.61 26.77 12.37
C GLN A 27 -7.05 27.86 13.28
N ALA A 28 -6.31 27.49 14.33
CA ALA A 28 -5.73 28.44 15.27
C ALA A 28 -4.72 29.38 14.59
N ILE A 29 -3.79 28.82 13.80
CA ILE A 29 -2.77 29.60 13.09
C ILE A 29 -3.41 30.55 12.08
N ILE A 30 -4.41 30.08 11.32
CA ILE A 30 -5.13 30.92 10.35
C ILE A 30 -5.87 32.05 11.06
N ARG A 31 -6.56 31.76 12.17
CA ARG A 31 -7.34 32.75 12.92
C ARG A 31 -6.45 33.84 13.49
N GLU A 32 -5.36 33.48 14.15
CA GLU A 32 -4.44 34.47 14.74
C GLU A 32 -3.63 35.19 13.66
N GLY A 33 -3.22 34.49 12.59
CA GLY A 33 -2.57 35.11 11.44
C GLY A 33 -3.47 36.15 10.76
N ALA A 34 -4.76 35.86 10.57
CA ALA A 34 -5.73 36.79 9.99
C ALA A 34 -5.91 38.05 10.84
N LYS A 35 -5.93 37.93 12.17
CA LYS A 35 -5.98 39.09 13.08
C LYS A 35 -4.72 39.96 12.95
N ALA A 36 -3.54 39.33 12.89
CA ALA A 36 -2.28 40.05 12.76
C ALA A 36 -2.17 40.80 11.43
N VAL A 37 -2.64 40.19 10.34
CA VAL A 37 -2.72 40.85 9.02
C VAL A 37 -3.73 41.99 9.02
N ALA A 38 -4.90 41.81 9.65
CA ALA A 38 -5.89 42.87 9.79
C ALA A 38 -5.38 44.06 10.62
N ALA A 39 -4.43 43.82 11.54
CA ALA A 39 -3.73 44.86 12.29
C ALA A 39 -2.61 45.56 11.49
N GLY A 40 -2.43 45.25 10.20
CA GLY A 40 -1.48 45.90 9.30
C GLY A 40 -0.09 45.27 9.26
N MET A 41 0.12 44.09 9.86
CA MET A 41 1.39 43.38 9.76
C MET A 41 1.59 42.77 8.38
N ASN A 42 2.83 42.72 7.91
CA ASN A 42 3.17 42.12 6.62
C ASN A 42 2.96 40.59 6.65
N PRO A 43 2.06 40.03 5.79
CA PRO A 43 1.80 38.59 5.76
C PRO A 43 3.03 37.72 5.49
N MET A 44 3.98 38.22 4.69
CA MET A 44 5.20 37.48 4.34
C MET A 44 6.17 37.38 5.52
N ASP A 45 6.21 38.39 6.38
CA ASP A 45 7.04 38.38 7.58
C ASP A 45 6.41 37.49 8.66
N LEU A 46 5.09 37.54 8.81
CA LEU A 46 4.32 36.64 9.67
C LEU A 46 4.55 35.17 9.29
N LYS A 47 4.40 34.83 8.00
CA LYS A 47 4.67 33.47 7.51
C LYS A 47 6.10 33.04 7.85
N ARG A 48 7.11 33.87 7.53
CA ARG A 48 8.52 33.57 7.83
C ARG A 48 8.77 33.37 9.33
N GLY A 49 8.10 34.14 10.19
CA GLY A 49 8.16 33.99 11.63
C GLY A 49 7.56 32.66 12.11
N ILE A 50 6.37 32.31 11.60
CA ILE A 50 5.69 31.04 11.90
C ILE A 50 6.56 29.85 11.46
N ASP A 51 7.10 29.88 10.24
CA ASP A 51 7.93 28.80 9.70
C ASP A 51 9.19 28.59 10.58
N LYS A 52 9.84 29.67 11.04
CA LYS A 52 10.97 29.59 11.97
C LYS A 52 10.57 29.03 13.34
N ALA A 53 9.44 29.47 13.89
CA ALA A 53 8.95 28.97 15.17
C ALA A 53 8.63 27.48 15.11
N VAL A 54 7.97 27.03 14.03
CA VAL A 54 7.71 25.61 13.78
C VAL A 54 9.01 24.82 13.72
N GLY A 55 10.05 25.33 13.03
CA GLY A 55 11.37 24.70 12.99
C GLY A 55 11.95 24.42 14.38
N VAL A 56 11.94 25.43 15.26
CA VAL A 56 12.42 25.28 16.65
C VAL A 56 11.57 24.29 17.45
N VAL A 57 10.24 24.34 17.31
CA VAL A 57 9.33 23.41 17.98
C VAL A 57 9.59 21.96 17.54
N VAL A 58 9.82 21.73 16.25
CA VAL A 58 10.11 20.37 15.73
C VAL A 58 11.44 19.85 16.29
N GLU A 59 12.47 20.69 16.40
CA GLU A 59 13.73 20.28 17.03
C GLU A 59 13.56 19.93 18.51
N GLU A 60 12.76 20.72 19.22
CA GLU A 60 12.50 20.47 20.64
C GLU A 60 11.65 19.21 20.86
N LEU A 61 10.66 18.94 19.98
CA LEU A 61 9.89 17.71 20.00
C LEU A 61 10.78 16.48 19.76
N LYS A 62 11.77 16.56 18.86
CA LYS A 62 12.73 15.48 18.64
C LYS A 62 13.58 15.21 19.88
N LYS A 63 14.02 16.24 20.60
CA LYS A 63 14.77 16.07 21.85
C LYS A 63 13.93 15.44 22.97
N ASN A 64 12.64 15.75 23.01
CA ASN A 64 11.72 15.19 24.00
C ASN A 64 11.18 13.81 23.62
N SER A 65 11.42 13.35 22.39
CA SER A 65 10.98 12.03 21.93
C SER A 65 11.72 10.92 22.67
N LYS A 66 10.99 9.88 23.06
CA LYS A 66 11.54 8.67 23.68
C LYS A 66 11.25 7.49 22.78
N LYS A 67 12.27 6.67 22.49
CA LYS A 67 12.07 5.42 21.76
C LYS A 67 11.32 4.45 22.66
N MET A 68 10.25 3.89 22.13
CA MET A 68 9.50 2.83 22.79
C MET A 68 10.34 1.56 22.76
N THR A 69 10.43 0.88 23.89
CA THR A 69 11.24 -0.34 24.04
C THR A 69 10.45 -1.48 24.65
N SER A 70 9.36 -1.17 25.34
CA SER A 70 8.54 -2.16 26.02
C SER A 70 7.24 -2.45 25.26
N PRO A 71 6.79 -3.71 25.22
CA PRO A 71 5.48 -4.07 24.68
C PRO A 71 4.31 -3.35 25.37
N GLU A 72 4.46 -2.99 26.64
CA GLU A 72 3.47 -2.25 27.41
C GLU A 72 3.30 -0.82 26.88
N GLU A 73 4.40 -0.15 26.53
CA GLU A 73 4.35 1.16 25.85
C GLU A 73 3.63 1.05 24.50
N ILE A 74 3.89 -0.01 23.73
CA ILE A 74 3.22 -0.27 22.45
C ILE A 74 1.71 -0.44 22.65
N ALA A 75 1.30 -1.25 23.62
CA ALA A 75 -0.10 -1.46 23.95
C ALA A 75 -0.78 -0.15 24.41
N GLN A 76 -0.06 0.67 25.18
CA GLN A 76 -0.57 1.96 25.63
C GLN A 76 -0.83 2.92 24.46
N VAL A 77 0.11 3.02 23.52
CA VAL A 77 -0.08 3.85 22.31
C VAL A 77 -1.25 3.32 21.47
N GLY A 78 -1.30 2.01 21.22
CA GLY A 78 -2.40 1.39 20.47
C GLY A 78 -3.77 1.60 21.13
N THR A 79 -3.84 1.53 22.46
CA THR A 79 -5.06 1.80 23.24
C THR A 79 -5.52 3.26 23.07
N ILE A 80 -4.60 4.22 23.17
CA ILE A 80 -4.93 5.65 23.05
C ILE A 80 -5.40 5.97 21.63
N SER A 81 -4.71 5.47 20.61
CA SER A 81 -5.11 5.66 19.21
C SER A 81 -6.43 4.96 18.86
N SER A 82 -6.79 3.91 19.60
CA SER A 82 -8.06 3.19 19.44
C SER A 82 -9.16 3.70 20.38
N ASN A 83 -9.17 5.00 20.67
CA ASN A 83 -10.17 5.68 21.54
C ASN A 83 -10.35 5.06 22.95
N GLY A 84 -9.29 4.47 23.51
CA GLY A 84 -9.29 3.90 24.87
C GLY A 84 -9.60 2.41 24.92
N GLU A 85 -9.74 1.74 23.78
CA GLU A 85 -9.98 0.29 23.71
C GLU A 85 -8.69 -0.50 23.99
N ARG A 86 -8.62 -1.07 25.20
CA ARG A 86 -7.43 -1.83 25.65
C ARG A 86 -7.22 -3.12 24.88
N GLU A 87 -8.30 -3.81 24.52
CA GLU A 87 -8.25 -5.08 23.80
C GLU A 87 -7.52 -4.93 22.46
N ILE A 88 -7.80 -3.85 21.71
CA ILE A 88 -7.12 -3.54 20.45
C ILE A 88 -5.64 -3.24 20.69
N GLY A 89 -5.31 -2.44 21.71
CA GLY A 89 -3.91 -2.13 22.06
C GLY A 89 -3.10 -3.38 22.42
N GLU A 90 -3.67 -4.29 23.20
CA GLU A 90 -3.05 -5.57 23.57
C GLU A 90 -2.86 -6.49 22.36
N MET A 91 -3.84 -6.53 21.44
CA MET A 91 -3.72 -7.29 20.19
C MET A 91 -2.62 -6.74 19.28
N ILE A 92 -2.52 -5.42 19.12
CA ILE A 92 -1.46 -4.78 18.32
C ILE A 92 -0.08 -5.10 18.92
N SER A 93 0.07 -4.99 20.24
CA SER A 93 1.32 -5.33 20.91
C SER A 93 1.70 -6.80 20.71
N SER A 94 0.73 -7.71 20.82
CA SER A 94 0.92 -9.13 20.57
C SER A 94 1.30 -9.44 19.12
N ALA A 95 0.70 -8.74 18.15
CA ALA A 95 1.04 -8.87 16.73
C ALA A 95 2.48 -8.42 16.48
N MET A 96 2.86 -7.24 16.99
CA MET A 96 4.22 -6.70 16.84
C MET A 96 5.28 -7.58 17.50
N GLN A 97 4.98 -8.24 18.63
CA GLN A 97 5.91 -9.20 19.23
C GLN A 97 6.15 -10.43 18.35
N LYS A 98 5.10 -10.97 17.71
CA LYS A 98 5.22 -12.17 16.86
C LYS A 98 5.91 -11.87 15.52
N VAL A 99 5.60 -10.71 14.94
CA VAL A 99 6.02 -10.31 13.59
C VAL A 99 7.36 -9.54 13.62
N GLY A 100 7.71 -8.93 14.76
CA GLY A 100 8.88 -8.07 14.91
C GLY A 100 8.62 -6.63 14.45
N SER A 101 9.57 -5.73 14.76
CA SER A 101 9.41 -4.28 14.57
C SER A 101 9.26 -3.83 13.11
N GLU A 102 9.71 -4.64 12.15
CA GLU A 102 9.71 -4.31 10.72
C GLU A 102 8.70 -5.12 9.91
N GLY A 103 7.93 -6.01 10.54
CA GLY A 103 6.97 -6.81 9.79
C GLY A 103 5.63 -6.11 9.63
N VAL A 104 4.85 -6.62 8.69
CA VAL A 104 3.62 -6.01 8.22
C VAL A 104 2.44 -6.61 8.96
N ILE A 105 1.55 -5.74 9.45
CA ILE A 105 0.28 -6.13 10.07
C ILE A 105 -0.84 -5.65 9.16
N THR A 106 -1.66 -6.58 8.68
CA THR A 106 -2.88 -6.29 7.93
C THR A 106 -4.10 -6.51 8.82
N VAL A 107 -5.17 -5.75 8.56
CA VAL A 107 -6.44 -5.88 9.31
C VAL A 107 -7.53 -6.29 8.33
N GLU A 108 -8.24 -7.36 8.66
CA GLU A 108 -9.34 -7.89 7.87
C GLU A 108 -10.65 -7.91 8.65
N GLU A 109 -11.76 -7.77 7.92
CA GLU A 109 -13.08 -7.93 8.51
C GLU A 109 -13.38 -9.42 8.70
N ALA A 110 -13.44 -9.84 9.96
CA ALA A 110 -13.79 -11.21 10.32
C ALA A 110 -15.30 -11.43 10.14
N LYS A 111 -15.69 -12.66 9.74
CA LYS A 111 -17.12 -13.08 9.71
C LYS A 111 -17.66 -13.45 11.10
N GLY A 112 -16.76 -13.60 12.09
CA GLY A 112 -17.10 -13.95 13.47
C GLY A 112 -17.39 -12.73 14.34
N LEU A 113 -17.79 -12.98 15.59
CA LEU A 113 -18.02 -11.93 16.60
C LEU A 113 -16.74 -11.52 17.35
N HIS A 114 -15.68 -12.33 17.25
CA HIS A 114 -14.43 -12.13 17.97
C HIS A 114 -13.32 -11.67 17.02
N THR A 115 -12.42 -10.84 17.53
CA THR A 115 -11.20 -10.46 16.81
C THR A 115 -10.17 -11.57 16.98
N GLU A 116 -9.60 -12.02 15.87
CA GLU A 116 -8.61 -13.10 15.84
C GLU A 116 -7.28 -12.55 15.34
N LEU A 117 -6.17 -13.13 15.82
CA LEU A 117 -4.82 -12.75 15.44
C LEU A 117 -4.10 -13.98 14.89
N ASP A 118 -3.91 -13.99 13.59
CA ASP A 118 -3.19 -15.02 12.85
C ASP A 118 -1.90 -14.47 12.26
N VAL A 119 -0.85 -15.28 12.32
CA VAL A 119 0.43 -14.98 11.66
C VAL A 119 0.53 -15.88 10.44
N VAL A 120 0.66 -15.26 9.28
CA VAL A 120 0.75 -15.91 7.98
C VAL A 120 2.05 -15.50 7.32
N GLU A 121 2.69 -16.43 6.63
CA GLU A 121 3.84 -16.12 5.79
C GLU A 121 3.38 -15.32 4.58
N GLY A 122 4.05 -14.20 4.32
CA GLY A 122 3.70 -13.30 3.24
C GLY A 122 4.84 -12.35 2.92
N MET A 123 4.63 -11.50 1.92
CA MET A 123 5.61 -10.50 1.49
C MET A 123 4.90 -9.20 1.14
N GLN A 124 5.46 -8.09 1.59
CA GLN A 124 5.09 -6.76 1.12
C GLN A 124 6.25 -6.11 0.37
N PHE A 125 5.93 -5.36 -0.67
CA PHE A 125 6.88 -4.50 -1.37
C PHE A 125 6.25 -3.17 -1.80
N ASP A 126 7.10 -2.15 -1.93
CA ASP A 126 6.72 -0.75 -2.15
C ASP A 126 6.41 -0.43 -3.63
N ARG A 127 5.49 -1.21 -4.21
CA ARG A 127 4.91 -0.95 -5.53
C ARG A 127 3.41 -1.16 -5.47
N GLY A 128 2.64 -0.14 -5.82
CA GLY A 128 1.18 -0.26 -5.91
C GLY A 128 0.67 -0.54 -7.32
N TYR A 129 -0.65 -0.43 -7.48
CA TYR A 129 -1.32 -0.63 -8.77
C TYR A 129 -0.85 0.39 -9.81
N ILE A 130 -0.66 -0.07 -11.05
CA ILE A 130 -0.26 0.81 -12.17
C ILE A 130 -1.40 1.76 -12.57
N SER A 131 -2.66 1.32 -12.38
CA SER A 131 -3.83 2.09 -12.75
C SER A 131 -4.90 2.03 -11.65
N PRO A 132 -5.51 3.17 -11.24
CA PRO A 132 -6.62 3.18 -10.29
C PRO A 132 -7.84 2.39 -10.76
N TYR A 133 -7.96 2.14 -12.07
CA TYR A 133 -9.03 1.28 -12.60
C TYR A 133 -8.90 -0.18 -12.13
N PHE A 134 -7.76 -0.58 -11.55
CA PHE A 134 -7.57 -1.89 -10.92
C PHE A 134 -8.12 -1.99 -9.48
N VAL A 135 -8.59 -0.89 -8.88
CA VAL A 135 -9.28 -0.89 -7.58
C VAL A 135 -10.55 -1.76 -7.61
N THR A 136 -10.71 -2.63 -6.62
CA THR A 136 -11.92 -3.45 -6.41
C THR A 136 -12.80 -2.88 -5.30
N ASN A 137 -12.21 -2.18 -4.33
CA ASN A 137 -12.92 -1.43 -3.29
C ASN A 137 -12.75 0.09 -3.48
N PRO A 138 -13.73 0.80 -4.06
CA PRO A 138 -13.64 2.24 -4.31
C PRO A 138 -13.59 3.09 -3.04
N GLU A 139 -14.10 2.59 -1.90
CA GLU A 139 -14.11 3.34 -0.65
C GLU A 139 -12.71 3.38 -0.03
N LYS A 140 -12.03 2.24 0.00
CA LYS A 140 -10.66 2.12 0.52
C LYS A 140 -9.59 2.45 -0.53
N MET A 141 -9.98 2.55 -1.80
CA MET A 141 -9.05 2.69 -2.94
C MET A 141 -8.04 1.54 -3.01
N THR A 142 -8.49 0.32 -2.72
CA THR A 142 -7.66 -0.90 -2.70
C THR A 142 -8.09 -1.90 -3.76
N ALA A 143 -7.14 -2.69 -4.26
CA ALA A 143 -7.39 -3.83 -5.13
C ALA A 143 -7.11 -5.12 -4.35
N ASP A 144 -8.20 -5.73 -3.87
CA ASP A 144 -8.23 -7.02 -3.19
C ASP A 144 -8.52 -8.14 -4.21
N LEU A 145 -7.62 -9.13 -4.27
CA LEU A 145 -7.75 -10.33 -5.09
C LEU A 145 -7.73 -11.58 -4.21
N ASP A 146 -8.81 -12.36 -4.21
CA ASP A 146 -8.91 -13.63 -3.49
C ASP A 146 -8.45 -14.80 -4.35
N ALA A 147 -7.58 -15.64 -3.79
CA ALA A 147 -6.96 -16.79 -4.44
C ALA A 147 -6.44 -16.51 -5.87
N PRO A 148 -5.62 -15.47 -6.10
CA PRO A 148 -5.18 -15.11 -7.45
C PRO A 148 -4.10 -16.07 -7.98
N TYR A 149 -3.99 -16.13 -9.30
CA TYR A 149 -2.74 -16.52 -9.96
C TYR A 149 -1.81 -15.31 -10.06
N ILE A 150 -0.50 -15.55 -9.94
CA ILE A 150 0.52 -14.51 -9.95
C ILE A 150 1.47 -14.77 -11.13
N LEU A 151 1.39 -13.89 -12.13
CA LEU A 151 2.30 -13.87 -13.26
C LEU A 151 3.52 -13.02 -12.92
N ILE A 152 4.70 -13.62 -12.95
CA ILE A 152 5.97 -12.97 -12.64
C ILE A 152 6.78 -12.87 -13.93
N HIS A 153 6.83 -11.68 -14.51
CA HIS A 153 7.50 -11.42 -15.78
C HIS A 153 8.66 -10.44 -15.60
N GLU A 154 9.84 -10.77 -16.13
CA GLU A 154 11.03 -9.94 -15.90
C GLU A 154 11.05 -8.66 -16.75
N LYS A 155 10.46 -8.70 -17.94
CA LYS A 155 10.50 -7.61 -18.93
C LYS A 155 9.24 -6.74 -18.91
N LYS A 156 9.26 -5.71 -19.76
CA LYS A 156 8.10 -4.85 -20.00
C LYS A 156 7.04 -5.57 -20.81
N LEU A 157 5.79 -5.37 -20.42
CA LEU A 157 4.62 -5.91 -21.10
C LEU A 157 3.90 -4.79 -21.85
N SER A 158 4.24 -4.63 -23.14
CA SER A 158 3.64 -3.59 -24.01
C SER A 158 2.55 -4.12 -24.94
N SER A 159 2.55 -5.44 -25.24
CA SER A 159 1.55 -6.11 -26.08
C SER A 159 0.92 -7.30 -25.33
N LEU A 160 -0.38 -7.50 -25.55
CA LEU A 160 -1.14 -8.62 -24.99
C LEU A 160 -1.15 -9.86 -25.87
N GLN A 161 -0.79 -9.76 -27.15
CA GLN A 161 -0.83 -10.89 -28.08
C GLN A 161 -0.14 -12.14 -27.52
N PRO A 162 1.07 -12.04 -26.90
CA PRO A 162 1.75 -13.20 -26.34
C PRO A 162 1.06 -13.79 -25.10
N MET A 163 0.20 -13.04 -24.40
CA MET A 163 -0.53 -13.49 -23.22
C MET A 163 -1.96 -13.97 -23.49
N LEU A 164 -2.49 -13.79 -24.70
CA LEU A 164 -3.88 -14.18 -24.99
C LEU A 164 -4.21 -15.62 -24.56
N PRO A 165 -3.36 -16.63 -24.86
CA PRO A 165 -3.64 -18.02 -24.44
C PRO A 165 -3.69 -18.19 -22.92
N LEU A 166 -2.82 -17.46 -22.20
CA LEU A 166 -2.78 -17.47 -20.74
C LEU A 166 -4.04 -16.83 -20.14
N LEU A 167 -4.46 -15.69 -20.69
CA LEU A 167 -5.65 -14.97 -20.24
C LEU A 167 -6.92 -15.80 -20.44
N GLU A 168 -7.06 -16.47 -21.57
CA GLU A 168 -8.18 -17.40 -21.81
C GLU A 168 -8.22 -18.51 -20.77
N SER A 169 -7.06 -19.10 -20.44
CA SER A 169 -6.93 -20.15 -19.43
C SER A 169 -7.30 -19.64 -18.03
N VAL A 170 -6.89 -18.42 -17.68
CA VAL A 170 -7.25 -17.77 -16.41
C VAL A 170 -8.76 -17.51 -16.35
N VAL A 171 -9.36 -16.96 -17.41
CA VAL A 171 -10.81 -16.69 -17.46
C VAL A 171 -11.60 -17.98 -17.29
N GLN A 172 -11.20 -19.07 -17.94
CA GLN A 172 -11.84 -20.38 -17.78
C GLN A 172 -11.76 -20.91 -16.35
N SER A 173 -10.65 -20.64 -15.64
CA SER A 173 -10.50 -21.02 -14.25
C SER A 173 -11.37 -20.21 -13.27
N GLY A 174 -11.90 -19.06 -13.71
CA GLY A 174 -12.69 -18.14 -12.90
C GLY A 174 -11.92 -17.45 -11.77
N ARG A 175 -10.60 -17.65 -11.69
CA ARG A 175 -9.74 -17.05 -10.65
C ARG A 175 -9.17 -15.71 -11.10
N PRO A 176 -8.89 -14.78 -10.17
CA PRO A 176 -8.23 -13.53 -10.50
C PRO A 176 -6.78 -13.71 -10.93
N LEU A 177 -6.22 -12.73 -11.63
CA LEU A 177 -4.82 -12.69 -12.04
C LEU A 177 -4.14 -11.43 -11.52
N MET A 178 -2.96 -11.60 -10.94
CA MET A 178 -2.03 -10.54 -10.59
C MET A 178 -0.85 -10.59 -11.55
N ILE A 179 -0.49 -9.45 -12.14
CA ILE A 179 0.69 -9.33 -13.00
C ILE A 179 1.76 -8.50 -12.28
N ILE A 180 2.96 -9.06 -12.16
CA ILE A 180 4.17 -8.39 -11.70
C ILE A 180 5.14 -8.34 -12.88
N ALA A 181 5.41 -7.15 -13.40
CA ALA A 181 6.30 -6.95 -14.54
C ALA A 181 7.21 -5.73 -14.34
N GLU A 182 8.30 -5.59 -15.10
CA GLU A 182 9.11 -4.36 -15.08
C GLU A 182 8.24 -3.12 -15.29
N ASP A 183 7.38 -3.18 -16.30
CA ASP A 183 6.35 -2.19 -16.58
C ASP A 183 5.21 -2.83 -17.35
N VAL A 184 4.01 -2.28 -17.22
CA VAL A 184 2.85 -2.64 -18.03
C VAL A 184 2.32 -1.37 -18.65
N ASP A 185 2.54 -1.19 -19.96
CA ASP A 185 2.30 0.07 -20.65
C ASP A 185 1.59 -0.12 -21.99
N GLY A 186 1.31 1.01 -22.65
CA GLY A 186 0.77 1.06 -24.00
C GLY A 186 -0.57 0.34 -24.18
N GLU A 187 -0.63 -0.48 -25.23
CA GLU A 187 -1.83 -1.23 -25.64
C GLU A 187 -2.23 -2.27 -24.60
N ALA A 188 -1.24 -2.91 -23.96
CA ALA A 188 -1.50 -3.93 -22.95
C ALA A 188 -2.27 -3.35 -21.76
N LEU A 189 -1.82 -2.24 -21.20
CA LEU A 189 -2.49 -1.61 -20.06
C LEU A 189 -3.93 -1.18 -20.42
N ALA A 190 -4.11 -0.52 -21.56
CA ALA A 190 -5.43 -0.04 -21.99
C ALA A 190 -6.43 -1.19 -22.13
N THR A 191 -6.01 -2.28 -22.75
CA THR A 191 -6.87 -3.44 -22.99
C THR A 191 -7.15 -4.21 -21.70
N LEU A 192 -6.19 -4.34 -20.78
CA LEU A 192 -6.42 -4.96 -19.47
C LEU A 192 -7.45 -4.16 -18.66
N VAL A 193 -7.36 -2.83 -18.66
CA VAL A 193 -8.31 -1.94 -17.98
C VAL A 193 -9.72 -2.09 -18.57
N VAL A 194 -9.84 -2.07 -19.90
CA VAL A 194 -11.15 -2.22 -20.58
C VAL A 194 -11.77 -3.59 -20.28
N ASN A 195 -10.98 -4.68 -20.29
CA ASN A 195 -11.50 -6.01 -19.99
C ASN A 195 -11.95 -6.15 -18.53
N LYS A 196 -11.21 -5.52 -17.60
CA LYS A 196 -11.65 -5.47 -16.21
C LYS A 196 -12.98 -4.73 -16.06
N LEU A 197 -13.12 -3.56 -16.68
CA LEU A 197 -14.35 -2.74 -16.59
C LEU A 197 -15.56 -3.44 -17.21
N ARG A 198 -15.36 -4.30 -18.21
CA ARG A 198 -16.40 -5.15 -18.81
C ARG A 198 -16.78 -6.36 -17.95
N GLY A 199 -16.12 -6.56 -16.79
CA GLY A 199 -16.41 -7.63 -15.84
C GLY A 199 -15.96 -9.03 -16.29
N GLY A 200 -15.27 -9.15 -17.43
CA GLY A 200 -14.84 -10.43 -17.98
C GLY A 200 -13.58 -11.01 -17.31
N LEU A 201 -12.76 -10.16 -16.67
CA LEU A 201 -11.49 -10.56 -16.06
C LEU A 201 -11.21 -9.77 -14.78
N LYS A 202 -11.03 -10.48 -13.67
CA LYS A 202 -10.54 -9.88 -12.42
C LYS A 202 -9.01 -9.83 -12.48
N ILE A 203 -8.46 -8.66 -12.80
CA ILE A 203 -7.01 -8.49 -12.94
C ILE A 203 -6.49 -7.25 -12.21
N ALA A 204 -5.27 -7.35 -11.67
CA ALA A 204 -4.49 -6.20 -11.25
C ALA A 204 -3.04 -6.32 -11.76
N ALA A 205 -2.41 -5.19 -12.04
CA ALA A 205 -1.01 -5.14 -12.48
C ALA A 205 -0.22 -4.17 -11.61
N VAL A 206 0.97 -4.60 -11.20
CA VAL A 206 1.92 -3.86 -10.36
C VAL A 206 3.30 -3.90 -11.01
N LYS A 207 4.10 -2.87 -10.76
CA LYS A 207 5.50 -2.86 -11.19
C LYS A 207 6.32 -3.76 -10.29
N ALA A 208 7.34 -4.39 -10.84
CA ALA A 208 8.31 -5.16 -10.10
C ALA A 208 9.09 -4.25 -9.11
N PRO A 209 9.41 -4.74 -7.92
CA PRO A 209 10.24 -4.01 -6.96
C PRO A 209 11.72 -4.02 -7.40
N GLY A 210 12.47 -2.99 -7.00
CA GLY A 210 13.88 -2.86 -7.34
C GLY A 210 14.16 -2.49 -8.81
N PHE A 211 15.44 -2.55 -9.19
CA PHE A 211 15.94 -2.24 -10.53
C PHE A 211 17.15 -3.14 -10.87
N GLY A 212 17.40 -3.41 -12.15
CA GLY A 212 18.53 -4.21 -12.61
C GLY A 212 18.58 -5.62 -11.98
N ASP A 213 19.75 -6.07 -11.56
CA ASP A 213 19.94 -7.40 -10.97
C ASP A 213 19.16 -7.58 -9.65
N ARG A 214 18.98 -6.50 -8.87
CA ARG A 214 18.19 -6.55 -7.64
C ARG A 214 16.72 -6.89 -7.94
N ARG A 215 16.19 -6.41 -9.07
CA ARG A 215 14.82 -6.75 -9.51
C ARG A 215 14.71 -8.24 -9.83
N LYS A 216 15.69 -8.82 -10.53
CA LYS A 216 15.69 -10.24 -10.87
C LYS A 216 15.66 -11.10 -9.59
N ALA A 217 16.54 -10.81 -8.64
CA ALA A 217 16.58 -11.49 -7.35
C ALA A 217 15.25 -11.38 -6.60
N MET A 218 14.65 -10.18 -6.52
CA MET A 218 13.36 -10.00 -5.85
C MET A 218 12.20 -10.73 -6.56
N LEU A 219 12.21 -10.80 -7.89
CA LEU A 219 11.20 -11.56 -8.63
C LEU A 219 11.36 -13.07 -8.40
N GLU A 220 12.58 -13.57 -8.27
CA GLU A 220 12.86 -14.95 -7.88
C GLU A 220 12.35 -15.24 -6.46
N ASP A 221 12.58 -14.34 -5.50
CA ASP A 221 12.06 -14.49 -4.14
C ASP A 221 10.53 -14.57 -4.12
N ILE A 222 9.84 -13.71 -4.89
CA ILE A 222 8.37 -13.74 -5.02
C ILE A 222 7.92 -15.05 -5.67
N ALA A 223 8.65 -15.55 -6.68
CA ALA A 223 8.33 -16.80 -7.35
C ALA A 223 8.46 -17.99 -6.40
N ILE A 224 9.52 -18.05 -5.60
CA ILE A 224 9.73 -19.09 -4.60
C ILE A 224 8.63 -19.04 -3.53
N LEU A 225 8.32 -17.85 -3.00
CA LEU A 225 7.27 -17.67 -1.99
C LEU A 225 5.90 -18.14 -2.48
N THR A 226 5.56 -17.81 -3.72
CA THR A 226 4.25 -18.12 -4.32
C THR A 226 4.19 -19.47 -5.02
N GLY A 227 5.30 -20.21 -5.05
CA GLY A 227 5.43 -21.49 -5.76
C GLY A 227 5.31 -21.39 -7.29
N GLY A 228 5.59 -20.21 -7.85
CA GLY A 228 5.57 -19.94 -9.30
C GLY A 228 6.97 -19.96 -9.92
N GLN A 229 7.04 -19.66 -11.21
CA GLN A 229 8.30 -19.52 -11.95
C GLN A 229 8.43 -18.13 -12.57
N VAL A 230 9.62 -17.53 -12.47
CA VAL A 230 9.93 -16.26 -13.15
C VAL A 230 10.00 -16.49 -14.66
N ILE A 231 9.20 -15.77 -15.42
CA ILE A 231 9.20 -15.83 -16.87
C ILE A 231 10.19 -14.81 -17.41
N SER A 232 11.35 -15.33 -17.78
CA SER A 232 12.45 -14.59 -18.38
C SER A 232 12.83 -15.17 -19.74
N GLU A 233 13.10 -14.28 -20.69
CA GLU A 233 13.68 -14.65 -21.97
C GLU A 233 15.11 -15.18 -21.82
N ASP A 234 15.82 -14.81 -20.75
CA ASP A 234 17.19 -15.28 -20.47
C ASP A 234 17.21 -16.79 -20.17
N ILE A 235 16.11 -17.32 -19.63
CA ILE A 235 15.89 -18.75 -19.34
C ILE A 235 15.24 -19.46 -20.56
N GLY A 236 14.89 -18.71 -21.61
CA GLY A 236 14.27 -19.24 -22.83
C GLY A 236 12.77 -19.49 -22.73
N ILE A 237 12.11 -19.01 -21.67
CA ILE A 237 10.66 -19.16 -21.49
C ILE A 237 9.95 -17.99 -22.17
N LYS A 238 9.14 -18.29 -23.19
CA LYS A 238 8.30 -17.30 -23.85
C LYS A 238 6.95 -17.19 -23.16
N LEU A 239 6.39 -15.99 -23.16
CA LEU A 239 5.04 -15.71 -22.63
C LEU A 239 3.96 -16.61 -23.25
N GLU A 240 4.10 -16.93 -24.53
CA GLU A 240 3.15 -17.75 -25.32
C GLU A 240 3.05 -19.20 -24.84
N SER A 241 4.14 -19.72 -24.23
CA SER A 241 4.24 -21.10 -23.74
C SER A 241 3.93 -21.24 -22.25
N VAL A 242 3.55 -20.14 -21.58
CA VAL A 242 3.27 -20.15 -20.15
C VAL A 242 1.97 -20.90 -19.89
N THR A 243 2.03 -21.83 -18.94
CA THR A 243 0.87 -22.61 -18.48
C THR A 243 0.46 -22.18 -17.08
N LEU A 244 -0.75 -22.56 -16.64
CA LEU A 244 -1.26 -22.23 -15.30
C LEU A 244 -0.41 -22.78 -14.15
N ASP A 245 0.36 -23.84 -14.40
CA ASP A 245 1.23 -24.47 -13.40
C ASP A 245 2.52 -23.68 -13.15
N MET A 246 2.88 -22.78 -14.07
CA MET A 246 4.03 -21.88 -13.92
C MET A 246 3.69 -20.60 -13.15
N LEU A 247 2.40 -20.31 -12.96
CA LEU A 247 1.95 -19.14 -12.23
C LEU A 247 2.04 -19.39 -10.72
N GLY A 248 2.49 -18.37 -9.98
CA GLY A 248 2.43 -18.36 -8.53
C GLY A 248 0.99 -18.38 -8.03
N ARG A 249 0.80 -18.80 -6.78
CA ARG A 249 -0.50 -18.83 -6.11
C ARG A 249 -0.37 -18.17 -4.74
N ALA A 250 -1.37 -17.40 -4.37
CA ALA A 250 -1.51 -16.81 -3.05
C ALA A 250 -2.93 -17.06 -2.53
N LYS A 251 -3.14 -16.99 -1.22
CA LYS A 251 -4.49 -17.00 -0.65
C LYS A 251 -5.16 -15.66 -0.93
N LYS A 252 -4.42 -14.56 -0.80
CA LYS A 252 -4.94 -13.21 -1.01
C LYS A 252 -3.82 -12.27 -1.43
N VAL A 253 -4.16 -11.31 -2.27
CA VAL A 253 -3.28 -10.21 -2.61
C VAL A 253 -4.02 -8.90 -2.36
N HIS A 254 -3.37 -8.02 -1.60
CA HIS A 254 -3.84 -6.68 -1.30
C HIS A 254 -2.92 -5.66 -1.98
N ILE A 255 -3.48 -4.82 -2.87
CA ILE A 255 -2.70 -3.81 -3.60
C ILE A 255 -3.27 -2.44 -3.29
N GLU A 256 -2.41 -1.57 -2.79
CA GLU A 256 -2.67 -0.16 -2.53
C GLU A 256 -2.05 0.71 -3.63
N LYS A 257 -2.09 2.02 -3.44
CA LYS A 257 -1.45 2.99 -4.36
C LYS A 257 0.07 2.87 -4.36
N GLU A 258 0.67 2.58 -3.21
CA GLU A 258 2.13 2.58 -3.02
C GLU A 258 2.68 1.20 -2.68
N ASN A 259 1.86 0.33 -2.07
CA ASN A 259 2.29 -0.96 -1.55
C ASN A 259 1.50 -2.12 -2.17
N THR A 260 2.12 -3.29 -2.18
CA THR A 260 1.47 -4.56 -2.48
C THR A 260 1.85 -5.60 -1.45
N THR A 261 0.86 -6.30 -0.92
CA THR A 261 1.01 -7.36 0.09
C THR A 261 0.45 -8.66 -0.45
N ILE A 262 1.27 -9.72 -0.42
CA ILE A 262 0.94 -11.09 -0.85
C ILE A 262 0.87 -11.97 0.40
N VAL A 263 -0.23 -12.71 0.55
CA VAL A 263 -0.55 -13.60 1.68
C VAL A 263 -1.01 -14.97 1.19
#